data_AF-A0A0D0PXR8-F1
#
_entry.id   AF-A0A0D0PXR8-F1
#
_cell.length_a   1.000
_cell.length_b   1.000
_cell.length_c   1.000
_cell.angle_alpha   90.00
_cell.angle_beta   90.00
_cell.angle_gamma   90.00
#
_symmetry.space_group_name_H-M   'P 1'
#
loop_
_entity.id
_entity.type
_entity.pdbx_description
1 polymer ?
#
loop_
_entity_poly.entity_id
_entity_poly.type
_entity_poly.pdbx_seq_one_letter_code
_entity_poly.pdbx_strand_id
1 'polypeptide(L)'
;MSDAVSQYGFTVSRRGYAPDQVEAAVTALSRERDEAWERLSVLGTGLREMEKRLADIRQAAEDAPDPDFTELSEQAAILLKIAQNEAEAIHTKAKRSGEDARDAAHEAGESAAKDAKQFSAKQREDADRFARSTDERSRAEAERIRAQADAEARAVVHAATGHAARIRVSAAGASEQSEVTLAERRRKADEEFATAEAEADAVVAKITAAAEAKVKEAEQHREAMLAEARRLDTQAQAKADAELAAAKEKAARIKLASEREQVDFAKRLDKVQTHLDHIKGTLASLTGAAVGAIEEEPEDGKPTAAPKADLTKGPVATATKPAVEKPKPAVDQPTAVLDRVEDQPTAVLDRVEERPEAKPKAADPRKPYTPTVAEPPAPPVKPASFAKDPLPPRPETPPAPSVAPPAAPAPSAAAAGPEAETRIVPKIVIVDDGLNHDTRPNRDRIQRRG
;
A
#
# COMPACT_ATOMS: atom_id res chain seq x y z
N MET A 1 -53.05 59.85 -50.46
CA MET A 1 -52.13 60.94 -50.07
C MET A 1 -50.86 60.70 -50.85
N SER A 2 -50.38 61.70 -51.59
CA SER A 2 -49.17 61.57 -52.42
C SER A 2 -47.95 61.83 -51.56
N ASP A 3 -46.94 60.96 -51.65
CA ASP A 3 -45.68 61.16 -50.93
C ASP A 3 -44.94 62.37 -51.50
N ALA A 4 -44.80 63.42 -50.70
CA ALA A 4 -44.06 64.62 -51.06
C ALA A 4 -42.56 64.34 -50.86
N VAL A 5 -41.94 63.69 -51.85
CA VAL A 5 -40.49 63.49 -51.88
C VAL A 5 -39.81 64.86 -51.92
N SER A 6 -39.07 65.20 -50.87
CA SER A 6 -38.37 66.49 -50.79
C SER A 6 -37.37 66.62 -51.93
N GLN A 7 -37.21 67.83 -52.48
CA GLN A 7 -36.23 68.14 -53.53
C GLN A 7 -34.79 67.76 -53.14
N TYR A 8 -34.51 67.67 -51.83
CA TYR A 8 -33.21 67.29 -51.26
C TYR A 8 -33.08 65.79 -50.91
N GLY A 9 -34.05 64.95 -51.32
CA GLY A 9 -34.00 63.49 -51.18
C GLY A 9 -34.42 62.93 -49.82
N PHE A 10 -34.92 63.77 -48.90
CA PHE A 10 -35.42 63.31 -47.59
C PHE A 10 -36.73 62.50 -47.73
N THR A 11 -36.82 61.40 -46.97
CA THR A 11 -38.00 60.54 -46.87
C THR A 11 -38.77 60.79 -45.59
N VAL A 12 -40.12 60.74 -45.66
CA VAL A 12 -40.98 61.02 -44.51
C VAL A 12 -41.02 59.80 -43.57
N SER A 13 -40.85 60.04 -42.27
CA SER A 13 -40.87 59.00 -41.23
C SER A 13 -42.03 59.20 -40.25
N ARG A 14 -42.48 58.12 -39.60
CA ARG A 14 -43.60 58.14 -38.64
C ARG A 14 -43.31 58.92 -37.33
N ARG A 15 -42.05 59.31 -37.11
CA ARG A 15 -41.59 60.25 -36.07
C ARG A 15 -40.37 61.00 -36.59
N GLY A 16 -40.58 62.12 -37.27
CA GLY A 16 -39.54 62.98 -37.82
C GLY A 16 -39.82 64.46 -37.59
N TYR A 17 -38.90 65.31 -38.03
CA TYR A 17 -39.10 66.78 -38.07
C TYR A 17 -40.15 67.16 -39.12
N ALA A 18 -40.77 68.34 -38.97
CA ALA A 18 -41.74 68.83 -39.94
C ALA A 18 -41.06 69.14 -41.29
N PRO A 19 -41.58 68.66 -42.45
CA PRO A 19 -40.95 68.85 -43.76
C PRO A 19 -40.61 70.32 -44.05
N ASP A 20 -41.57 71.22 -43.83
CA ASP A 20 -41.43 72.67 -44.07
C ASP A 20 -40.27 73.29 -43.27
N GLN A 21 -40.02 72.79 -42.05
CA GLN A 21 -38.89 73.24 -41.21
C GLN A 21 -37.56 72.71 -41.74
N VAL A 22 -37.52 71.48 -42.25
CA VAL A 22 -36.34 70.90 -42.90
C VAL A 22 -36.02 71.63 -44.21
N GLU A 23 -37.04 71.92 -45.02
CA GLU A 23 -36.87 72.65 -46.29
C GLU A 23 -36.42 74.10 -46.08
N ALA A 24 -36.97 74.80 -45.09
CA ALA A 24 -36.51 76.14 -44.70
C ALA A 24 -35.05 76.11 -44.18
N ALA A 25 -34.71 75.13 -43.32
CA ALA A 25 -33.35 74.99 -42.79
C ALA A 25 -32.32 74.62 -43.88
N VAL A 26 -32.67 73.72 -44.81
CA VAL A 26 -31.79 73.31 -45.91
C VAL A 26 -31.65 74.41 -46.97
N THR A 27 -32.69 75.23 -47.16
CA THR A 27 -32.62 76.45 -47.98
C THR A 27 -31.70 77.49 -47.35
N ALA A 28 -31.80 77.73 -46.04
CA ALA A 28 -30.91 78.62 -45.30
C ALA A 28 -29.44 78.14 -45.37
N LEU A 29 -29.19 76.86 -45.06
CA LEU A 29 -27.86 76.24 -45.15
C LEU A 29 -27.30 76.25 -46.57
N SER A 30 -28.15 76.09 -47.60
CA SER A 30 -27.72 76.22 -49.00
C SER A 30 -27.29 77.66 -49.33
N ARG A 31 -28.02 78.66 -48.84
CA ARG A 31 -27.65 80.07 -49.02
C ARG A 31 -26.36 80.41 -48.27
N GLU A 32 -26.21 79.95 -47.02
CA GLU A 32 -24.98 80.12 -46.23
C GLU A 32 -23.77 79.45 -46.89
N ARG A 33 -23.95 78.24 -47.45
CA ARG A 33 -22.96 77.54 -48.26
C ARG A 33 -22.56 78.36 -49.49
N ASP A 34 -23.52 78.92 -50.22
CA ASP A 34 -23.25 79.64 -51.46
C ASP A 34 -22.61 81.01 -51.20
N GLU A 35 -23.06 81.74 -50.17
CA GLU A 35 -22.36 82.93 -49.66
C GLU A 35 -20.92 82.59 -49.21
N ALA A 36 -20.69 81.41 -48.62
CA ALA A 36 -19.36 80.96 -48.24
C ALA A 36 -18.48 80.61 -49.46
N TRP A 37 -19.06 80.03 -50.53
CA TRP A 37 -18.36 79.83 -51.81
C TRP A 37 -18.01 81.16 -52.49
N GLU A 38 -18.90 82.14 -52.47
CA GLU A 38 -18.60 83.49 -52.99
C GLU A 38 -17.45 84.14 -52.20
N ARG A 39 -17.52 84.11 -50.85
CA ARG A 39 -16.43 84.59 -49.98
C ARG A 39 -15.11 83.87 -50.25
N LEU A 40 -15.12 82.55 -50.42
CA LEU A 40 -13.93 81.75 -50.74
C LEU A 40 -13.38 82.06 -52.14
N SER A 41 -14.25 82.32 -53.12
CA SER A 41 -13.86 82.72 -54.47
C SER A 41 -13.20 84.10 -54.50
N VAL A 42 -13.79 85.07 -53.78
CA VAL A 42 -13.21 86.42 -53.60
C VAL A 42 -11.87 86.35 -52.86
N LEU A 43 -11.81 85.62 -51.74
CA LEU A 43 -10.58 85.45 -50.95
C LEU A 43 -9.49 84.74 -51.76
N GLY A 44 -9.82 83.67 -52.48
CA GLY A 44 -8.87 82.93 -53.32
C GLY A 44 -8.41 83.73 -54.55
N THR A 45 -9.22 84.67 -55.04
CA THR A 45 -8.81 85.61 -56.10
C THR A 45 -7.87 86.68 -55.53
N GLY A 46 -8.20 87.26 -54.37
CA GLY A 46 -7.33 88.20 -53.66
C GLY A 46 -6.00 87.59 -53.21
N LEU A 47 -6.00 86.31 -52.79
CA LEU A 47 -4.78 85.56 -52.46
C LEU A 47 -3.88 85.43 -53.68
N ARG A 48 -4.40 84.98 -54.83
CA ARG A 48 -3.64 84.91 -56.09
C ARG A 48 -3.11 86.26 -56.54
N GLU A 49 -3.86 87.34 -56.30
CA GLU A 49 -3.39 88.69 -56.59
C GLU A 49 -2.26 89.12 -55.64
N MET A 50 -2.34 88.78 -54.35
CA MET A 50 -1.24 89.01 -53.39
C MET A 50 -0.01 88.15 -53.68
N GLU A 51 -0.19 86.87 -54.02
CA GLU A 51 0.87 85.96 -54.48
C GLU A 51 1.55 86.51 -55.72
N LYS A 52 0.77 86.98 -56.71
CA LYS A 52 1.32 87.63 -57.90
C LYS A 52 2.07 88.91 -57.54
N ARG A 53 1.46 89.85 -56.80
CA ARG A 53 2.14 91.10 -56.39
C ARG A 53 3.43 90.83 -55.60
N LEU A 54 3.46 89.77 -54.79
CA LEU A 54 4.65 89.34 -54.05
C LEU A 54 5.71 88.72 -54.97
N ALA A 55 5.32 87.98 -56.00
CA ALA A 55 6.22 87.53 -57.05
C ALA A 55 6.75 88.70 -57.90
N ASP A 56 5.88 89.64 -58.31
CA ASP A 56 6.22 90.87 -59.03
C ASP A 56 7.22 91.72 -58.20
N ILE A 57 7.04 91.83 -56.88
CA ILE A 57 7.96 92.53 -55.96
C ILE A 57 9.29 91.79 -55.80
N ARG A 58 9.29 90.45 -55.72
CA ARG A 58 10.54 89.66 -55.69
C ARG A 58 11.31 89.79 -56.99
N GLN A 59 10.64 89.63 -58.13
CA GLN A 59 11.25 89.81 -59.44
C GLN A 59 11.79 91.23 -59.59
N ALA A 60 11.06 92.26 -59.19
CA ALA A 60 11.55 93.64 -59.20
C ALA A 60 12.71 93.92 -58.21
N ALA A 61 12.99 93.02 -57.26
CA ALA A 61 14.14 93.08 -56.36
C ALA A 61 15.32 92.20 -56.82
N GLU A 62 15.08 91.18 -57.65
CA GLU A 62 16.10 90.39 -58.36
C GLU A 62 16.56 91.07 -59.66
N ASP A 63 15.65 91.80 -60.33
CA ASP A 63 15.90 92.64 -61.51
C ASP A 63 16.50 94.03 -61.13
N ALA A 64 16.48 94.38 -59.83
CA ALA A 64 17.09 95.62 -59.35
C ALA A 64 18.63 95.51 -59.47
N PRO A 65 19.31 96.47 -60.12
CA PRO A 65 20.76 96.47 -60.16
C PRO A 65 21.36 96.64 -58.75
N ASP A 66 22.51 96.00 -58.51
CA ASP A 66 23.26 96.17 -57.26
C ASP A 66 23.48 97.66 -56.94
N PRO A 67 23.34 98.10 -55.66
CA PRO A 67 23.44 99.52 -55.31
C PRO A 67 24.83 100.12 -55.58
N ASP A 68 25.00 100.75 -56.74
CA ASP A 68 26.24 101.42 -57.11
C ASP A 68 26.37 102.78 -56.43
N PHE A 69 27.15 102.85 -55.35
CA PHE A 69 27.41 104.09 -54.62
C PHE A 69 28.50 104.98 -55.26
N THR A 70 29.03 104.67 -56.44
CA THR A 70 29.97 105.56 -57.15
C THR A 70 29.34 106.91 -57.49
N GLU A 71 28.04 106.95 -57.78
CA GLU A 71 27.28 108.20 -57.99
C GLU A 71 27.23 109.09 -56.73
N LEU A 72 27.33 108.48 -55.54
CA LEU A 72 27.28 109.19 -54.25
C LEU A 72 28.68 109.66 -53.82
N SER A 73 29.69 108.79 -53.89
CA SER A 73 31.12 109.16 -53.81
C SER A 73 32.05 107.96 -54.04
N GLU A 74 33.27 108.23 -54.48
CA GLU A 74 34.36 107.23 -54.52
C GLU A 74 34.58 106.54 -53.16
N GLN A 75 34.47 107.28 -52.05
CA GLN A 75 34.60 106.73 -50.70
C GLN A 75 33.46 105.75 -50.35
N ALA A 76 32.24 106.02 -50.80
CA ALA A 76 31.11 105.12 -50.58
C ALA A 76 31.24 103.81 -51.41
N ALA A 77 31.73 103.90 -52.65
CA ALA A 77 32.02 102.72 -53.47
C ALA A 77 33.15 101.86 -52.86
N ILE A 78 34.21 102.48 -52.33
CA ILE A 78 35.27 101.78 -51.59
C ILE A 78 34.70 101.10 -50.33
N LEU A 79 33.84 101.79 -49.58
CA LEU A 79 33.21 101.25 -48.37
C LEU A 79 32.29 100.06 -48.67
N LEU A 80 31.48 100.12 -49.73
CA LEU A 80 30.67 98.99 -50.20
C LEU A 80 31.56 97.77 -50.48
N LYS A 81 32.66 97.96 -51.23
CA LYS A 81 33.56 96.86 -51.59
C LYS A 81 34.25 96.24 -50.36
N ILE A 82 34.59 97.05 -49.35
CA ILE A 82 35.09 96.55 -48.07
C ILE A 82 34.01 95.74 -47.34
N ALA A 83 32.76 96.23 -47.30
CA ALA A 83 31.64 95.53 -46.66
C ALA A 83 31.28 94.21 -47.36
N GLN A 84 31.34 94.16 -48.70
CA GLN A 84 31.17 92.93 -49.50
C GLN A 84 32.26 91.91 -49.18
N ASN A 85 33.54 92.30 -49.23
CA ASN A 85 34.66 91.42 -48.88
C ASN A 85 34.56 90.87 -47.45
N GLU A 86 34.18 91.71 -46.47
CA GLU A 86 34.01 91.27 -45.08
C GLU A 86 32.79 90.34 -44.93
N ALA A 87 31.68 90.60 -45.64
CA ALA A 87 30.52 89.71 -45.67
C ALA A 87 30.86 88.33 -46.28
N GLU A 88 31.63 88.28 -47.37
CA GLU A 88 32.14 87.04 -47.95
C GLU A 88 33.10 86.31 -47.00
N ALA A 89 33.98 87.02 -46.30
CA ALA A 89 34.89 86.46 -45.32
C ALA A 89 34.14 85.87 -44.11
N ILE A 90 33.15 86.60 -43.57
CA ILE A 90 32.28 86.14 -42.49
C ILE A 90 31.46 84.93 -42.95
N HIS A 91 30.86 84.96 -44.13
CA HIS A 91 30.07 83.84 -44.67
C HIS A 91 30.95 82.59 -44.88
N THR A 92 32.15 82.74 -45.45
CA THR A 92 33.10 81.64 -45.65
C THR A 92 33.56 81.05 -44.32
N LYS A 93 33.85 81.89 -43.33
CA LYS A 93 34.22 81.49 -41.96
C LYS A 93 33.07 80.78 -41.24
N ALA A 94 31.85 81.28 -41.37
CA ALA A 94 30.64 80.69 -40.77
C ALA A 94 30.31 79.33 -41.41
N LYS A 95 30.39 79.23 -42.75
CA LYS A 95 30.24 77.97 -43.49
C LYS A 95 31.26 76.94 -42.99
N ARG A 96 32.55 77.31 -42.97
CA ARG A 96 33.62 76.41 -42.52
C ARG A 96 33.42 75.98 -41.07
N SER A 97 33.12 76.91 -40.16
CA SER A 97 32.83 76.58 -38.76
C SER A 97 31.59 75.66 -38.60
N GLY A 98 30.64 75.71 -39.54
CA GLY A 98 29.49 74.81 -39.60
C GLY A 98 29.81 73.45 -40.23
N GLU A 99 30.86 73.34 -41.03
CA GLU A 99 31.41 72.08 -41.55
C GLU A 99 32.27 71.42 -40.46
N ASP A 100 33.24 72.13 -39.89
CA ASP A 100 34.07 71.69 -38.75
C ASP A 100 33.20 71.16 -37.58
N ALA A 101 32.08 71.82 -37.27
CA ALA A 101 31.16 71.41 -36.22
C ALA A 101 30.29 70.18 -36.56
N ARG A 102 29.97 69.95 -37.85
CA ARG A 102 29.29 68.71 -38.29
C ARG A 102 30.24 67.53 -38.23
N ASP A 103 31.47 67.70 -38.68
CA ASP A 103 32.46 66.64 -38.72
C ASP A 103 32.83 66.20 -37.30
N ALA A 104 33.06 67.15 -36.39
CA ALA A 104 33.25 66.85 -34.96
C ALA A 104 32.04 66.14 -34.32
N ALA A 105 30.81 66.51 -34.68
CA ALA A 105 29.60 65.83 -34.22
C ALA A 105 29.46 64.41 -34.82
N HIS A 106 29.90 64.21 -36.06
CA HIS A 106 29.91 62.90 -36.72
C HIS A 106 30.95 61.97 -36.09
N GLU A 107 32.17 62.45 -35.82
CA GLU A 107 33.21 61.69 -35.12
C GLU A 107 32.81 61.33 -33.68
N ALA A 108 32.18 62.26 -32.95
CA ALA A 108 31.59 62.00 -31.63
C ALA A 108 30.46 60.96 -31.70
N GLY A 109 29.60 61.02 -32.72
CA GLY A 109 28.56 60.03 -32.97
C GLY A 109 29.12 58.65 -33.30
N GLU A 110 30.14 58.58 -34.16
CA GLU A 110 30.80 57.32 -34.53
C GLU A 110 31.54 56.68 -33.35
N SER A 111 32.28 57.45 -32.56
CA SER A 111 32.99 56.95 -31.38
C SER A 111 32.00 56.41 -30.34
N ALA A 112 31.00 57.19 -29.95
CA ALA A 112 29.93 56.73 -29.05
C ALA A 112 29.21 55.46 -29.58
N ALA A 113 28.98 55.37 -30.89
CA ALA A 113 28.39 54.18 -31.51
C ALA A 113 29.34 52.97 -31.55
N LYS A 114 30.66 53.16 -31.63
CA LYS A 114 31.67 52.09 -31.52
C LYS A 114 31.77 51.59 -30.08
N ASP A 115 31.80 52.50 -29.11
CA ASP A 115 31.89 52.18 -27.68
C ASP A 115 30.63 51.45 -27.19
N ALA A 116 29.44 51.91 -27.58
CA ALA A 116 28.17 51.24 -27.27
C ALA A 116 28.09 49.81 -27.86
N LYS A 117 28.65 49.60 -29.07
CA LYS A 117 28.77 48.25 -29.67
C LYS A 117 29.75 47.37 -28.88
N GLN A 118 30.92 47.87 -28.50
CA GLN A 118 31.88 47.12 -27.69
C GLN A 118 31.33 46.77 -26.31
N PHE A 119 30.71 47.73 -25.62
CA PHE A 119 30.09 47.52 -24.32
C PHE A 119 28.95 46.49 -24.38
N SER A 120 28.05 46.60 -25.36
CA SER A 120 26.95 45.64 -25.51
C SER A 120 27.42 44.24 -25.94
N ALA A 121 28.50 44.12 -26.72
CA ALA A 121 29.14 42.84 -27.03
C ALA A 121 29.74 42.19 -25.78
N LYS A 122 30.54 42.94 -25.00
CA LYS A 122 31.11 42.47 -23.73
C LYS A 122 30.01 42.07 -22.73
N GLN A 123 28.97 42.89 -22.58
CA GLN A 123 27.88 42.60 -21.64
C GLN A 123 27.11 41.30 -22.01
N ARG A 124 27.04 40.94 -23.30
CA ARG A 124 26.52 39.65 -23.75
C ARG A 124 27.48 38.51 -23.41
N GLU A 125 28.78 38.66 -23.66
CA GLU A 125 29.79 37.66 -23.29
C GLU A 125 29.81 37.40 -21.76
N ASP A 126 29.70 38.45 -20.95
CA ASP A 126 29.64 38.35 -19.49
C ASP A 126 28.36 37.63 -19.03
N ALA A 127 27.21 37.91 -19.66
CA ALA A 127 25.95 37.21 -19.38
C ALA A 127 25.99 35.73 -19.80
N ASP A 128 26.53 35.43 -20.99
CA ASP A 128 26.73 34.07 -21.50
C ASP A 128 27.64 33.25 -20.58
N ARG A 129 28.75 33.84 -20.12
CA ARG A 129 29.67 33.19 -19.16
C ARG A 129 28.99 32.95 -17.82
N PHE A 130 28.24 33.93 -17.30
CA PHE A 130 27.49 33.76 -16.05
C PHE A 130 26.45 32.63 -16.17
N ALA A 131 25.69 32.59 -17.26
CA ALA A 131 24.70 31.55 -17.54
C ALA A 131 25.34 30.15 -17.60
N ARG A 132 26.41 29.98 -18.39
CA ARG A 132 27.16 28.71 -18.48
C ARG A 132 27.70 28.25 -17.12
N SER A 133 28.35 29.14 -16.37
CA SER A 133 28.87 28.82 -15.02
C SER A 133 27.79 28.45 -14.00
N THR A 134 26.54 28.84 -14.24
CA THR A 134 25.38 28.54 -13.38
C THR A 134 24.71 27.23 -13.78
N ASP A 135 24.61 26.96 -15.08
CA ASP A 135 24.22 25.66 -15.62
C ASP A 135 25.21 24.56 -15.19
N GLU A 136 26.51 24.76 -15.40
CA GLU A 136 27.59 23.86 -14.95
C GLU A 136 27.53 23.57 -13.45
N ARG A 137 27.31 24.61 -12.62
CA ARG A 137 27.17 24.45 -11.16
C ARG A 137 25.92 23.64 -10.81
N SER A 138 24.77 23.94 -11.41
CA SER A 138 23.52 23.23 -11.10
C SER A 138 23.55 21.77 -11.57
N ARG A 139 24.23 21.47 -12.68
CA ARG A 139 24.51 20.09 -13.13
C ARG A 139 25.41 19.35 -12.15
N ALA A 140 26.53 19.96 -11.72
CA ALA A 140 27.43 19.35 -10.74
C ALA A 140 26.74 19.11 -9.38
N GLU A 141 25.83 19.99 -8.96
CA GLU A 141 25.01 19.80 -7.76
C GLU A 141 23.98 18.67 -7.94
N ALA A 142 23.27 18.61 -9.08
CA ALA A 142 22.36 17.52 -9.39
C ALA A 142 23.05 16.15 -9.52
N GLU A 143 24.27 16.11 -10.07
CA GLU A 143 25.10 14.90 -10.15
C GLU A 143 25.58 14.44 -8.78
N ARG A 144 25.98 15.36 -7.89
CA ARG A 144 26.29 15.04 -6.48
C ARG A 144 25.08 14.46 -5.74
N ILE A 145 23.91 15.07 -5.88
CA ILE A 145 22.66 14.59 -5.26
C ILE A 145 22.31 13.18 -5.77
N ARG A 146 22.43 12.92 -7.08
CA ARG A 146 22.25 11.58 -7.66
C ARG A 146 23.25 10.58 -7.11
N ALA A 147 24.55 10.91 -7.11
CA ALA A 147 25.61 10.02 -6.63
C ALA A 147 25.45 9.69 -5.13
N GLN A 148 24.99 10.65 -4.33
CA GLN A 148 24.64 10.44 -2.92
C GLN A 148 23.42 9.53 -2.78
N ALA A 149 22.30 9.83 -3.45
CA ALA A 149 21.09 9.01 -3.39
C ALA A 149 21.33 7.56 -3.85
N ASP A 150 22.14 7.37 -4.90
CA ASP A 150 22.58 6.06 -5.36
C ASP A 150 23.45 5.32 -4.33
N ALA A 151 24.31 6.04 -3.59
CA ALA A 151 25.14 5.47 -2.54
C ALA A 151 24.30 5.08 -1.30
N GLU A 152 23.35 5.92 -0.91
CA GLU A 152 22.38 5.65 0.16
C GLU A 152 21.48 4.46 -0.21
N ALA A 153 20.96 4.40 -1.43
CA ALA A 153 20.17 3.27 -1.92
C ALA A 153 20.97 1.95 -1.90
N ARG A 154 22.24 1.97 -2.35
CA ARG A 154 23.15 0.82 -2.21
C ARG A 154 23.38 0.44 -0.75
N ALA A 155 23.61 1.41 0.14
CA ALA A 155 23.81 1.15 1.56
C ALA A 155 22.57 0.51 2.21
N VAL A 156 21.36 0.97 1.89
CA VAL A 156 20.09 0.38 2.34
C VAL A 156 19.94 -1.06 1.83
N VAL A 157 20.22 -1.32 0.55
CA VAL A 157 20.18 -2.68 -0.01
C VAL A 157 21.20 -3.61 0.66
N HIS A 158 22.43 -3.15 0.92
CA HIS A 158 23.43 -3.92 1.65
C HIS A 158 23.05 -4.16 3.11
N ALA A 159 22.46 -3.17 3.79
CA ALA A 159 21.96 -3.33 5.16
C ALA A 159 20.80 -4.33 5.24
N ALA A 160 19.83 -4.24 4.33
CA ALA A 160 18.68 -5.13 4.25
C ALA A 160 19.06 -6.57 3.89
N THR A 161 19.93 -6.76 2.88
CA THR A 161 20.42 -8.10 2.51
C THR A 161 21.29 -8.71 3.62
N GLY A 162 22.14 -7.92 4.28
CA GLY A 162 22.89 -8.37 5.46
C GLY A 162 22.00 -8.73 6.65
N HIS A 163 20.90 -8.00 6.87
CA HIS A 163 19.92 -8.32 7.90
C HIS A 163 19.14 -9.60 7.57
N ALA A 164 18.68 -9.77 6.33
CA ALA A 164 18.03 -10.99 5.86
C ALA A 164 18.95 -12.22 5.95
N ALA A 165 20.26 -12.06 5.68
CA ALA A 165 21.26 -13.10 5.88
C ALA A 165 21.39 -13.48 7.37
N ARG A 166 21.46 -12.49 8.29
CA ARG A 166 21.48 -12.75 9.74
C ARG A 166 20.22 -13.48 10.22
N ILE A 167 19.04 -13.10 9.72
CA ILE A 167 17.78 -13.79 10.03
C ILE A 167 17.83 -15.24 9.54
N ARG A 168 18.28 -15.51 8.32
CA ARG A 168 18.39 -16.88 7.78
C ARG A 168 19.35 -17.75 8.61
N VAL A 169 20.51 -17.23 8.99
CA VAL A 169 21.47 -17.95 9.86
C VAL A 169 20.87 -18.19 11.25
N SER A 170 20.23 -17.19 11.86
CA SER A 170 19.57 -17.35 13.16
C SER A 170 18.41 -18.34 13.12
N ALA A 171 17.63 -18.36 12.05
CA ALA A 171 16.52 -19.30 11.85
C ALA A 171 17.04 -20.73 11.64
N ALA A 172 18.09 -20.91 10.83
CA ALA A 172 18.72 -22.22 10.64
C ALA A 172 19.30 -22.78 11.96
N GLY A 173 20.00 -21.95 12.74
CA GLY A 173 20.47 -22.34 14.07
C GLY A 173 19.33 -22.67 15.04
N ALA A 174 18.23 -21.90 15.02
CA ALA A 174 17.04 -22.21 15.82
C ALA A 174 16.38 -23.55 15.41
N SER A 175 16.34 -23.86 14.10
CA SER A 175 15.89 -25.16 13.59
C SER A 175 16.79 -26.30 14.07
N GLU A 176 18.12 -26.17 13.93
CA GLU A 176 19.10 -27.15 14.42
C GLU A 176 18.93 -27.44 15.92
N GLN A 177 18.81 -26.39 16.76
CA GLN A 177 18.55 -26.56 18.19
C GLN A 177 17.18 -27.21 18.47
N SER A 178 16.16 -26.96 17.63
CA SER A 178 14.86 -27.63 17.75
C SER A 178 14.93 -29.12 17.38
N GLU A 179 15.75 -29.49 16.40
CA GLU A 179 15.98 -30.89 16.03
C GLU A 179 16.78 -31.64 17.10
N VAL A 180 17.83 -31.02 17.67
CA VAL A 180 18.59 -31.58 18.79
C VAL A 180 17.69 -31.82 20.00
N THR A 181 16.91 -30.82 20.42
CA THR A 181 16.00 -30.98 21.57
C THR A 181 14.85 -31.95 21.31
N LEU A 182 14.41 -32.13 20.06
CA LEU A 182 13.47 -33.19 19.67
C LEU A 182 14.12 -34.57 19.70
N ALA A 183 15.37 -34.71 19.26
CA ALA A 183 16.12 -35.96 19.31
C ALA A 183 16.39 -36.39 20.76
N GLU A 184 16.76 -35.46 21.65
CA GLU A 184 16.86 -35.74 23.09
C GLU A 184 15.55 -36.19 23.72
N ARG A 185 14.43 -35.56 23.35
CA ARG A 185 13.08 -35.93 23.85
C ARG A 185 12.65 -37.29 23.35
N ARG A 186 12.91 -37.61 22.07
CA ARG A 186 12.68 -38.95 21.50
C ARG A 186 13.49 -39.99 22.26
N ARG A 187 14.81 -39.80 22.37
CA ARG A 187 15.69 -40.71 23.10
C ARG A 187 15.22 -40.94 24.55
N LYS A 188 14.82 -39.90 25.28
CA LYS A 188 14.28 -40.05 26.65
C LYS A 188 12.97 -40.84 26.67
N ALA A 189 12.05 -40.58 25.74
CA ALA A 189 10.84 -41.38 25.60
C ALA A 189 11.14 -42.84 25.23
N ASP A 190 12.10 -43.09 24.34
CA ASP A 190 12.53 -44.45 23.96
C ASP A 190 13.17 -45.19 25.17
N GLU A 191 13.98 -44.49 25.97
CA GLU A 191 14.55 -45.00 27.23
C GLU A 191 13.45 -45.27 28.29
N GLU A 192 12.45 -44.40 28.44
CA GLU A 192 11.30 -44.57 29.32
C GLU A 192 10.36 -45.70 28.87
N PHE A 193 10.11 -45.85 27.56
CA PHE A 193 9.32 -46.95 27.01
C PHE A 193 10.03 -48.29 27.21
N ALA A 194 11.35 -48.36 26.99
CA ALA A 194 12.13 -49.58 27.19
C ALA A 194 12.15 -50.03 28.67
N THR A 195 12.18 -49.10 29.64
CA THR A 195 12.04 -49.48 31.06
C THR A 195 10.63 -49.95 31.40
N ALA A 196 9.58 -49.28 30.88
CA ALA A 196 8.20 -49.70 31.09
C ALA A 196 7.88 -51.07 30.45
N GLU A 197 8.43 -51.37 29.27
CA GLU A 197 8.33 -52.67 28.60
C GLU A 197 9.03 -53.76 29.42
N ALA A 198 10.26 -53.51 29.89
CA ALA A 198 10.99 -54.45 30.74
C ALA A 198 10.30 -54.69 32.11
N GLU A 199 9.66 -53.68 32.69
CA GLU A 199 8.84 -53.86 33.90
C GLU A 199 7.57 -54.66 33.61
N ALA A 200 6.89 -54.41 32.49
CA ALA A 200 5.71 -55.17 32.07
C ALA A 200 6.05 -56.64 31.81
N ASP A 201 7.11 -56.94 31.07
CA ASP A 201 7.61 -58.30 30.85
C ASP A 201 8.01 -58.98 32.17
N ALA A 202 8.66 -58.26 33.08
CA ALA A 202 8.99 -58.79 34.41
C ALA A 202 7.75 -59.07 35.28
N VAL A 203 6.61 -58.39 35.04
CA VAL A 203 5.32 -58.69 35.67
C VAL A 203 4.64 -59.88 34.99
N VAL A 204 4.62 -59.92 33.65
CA VAL A 204 4.08 -61.05 32.87
C VAL A 204 4.81 -62.34 33.22
N ALA A 205 6.14 -62.34 33.28
CA ALA A 205 6.97 -63.49 33.65
C ALA A 205 6.68 -63.99 35.07
N LYS A 206 6.39 -63.10 36.03
CA LYS A 206 5.97 -63.49 37.40
C LYS A 206 4.57 -64.13 37.38
N ILE A 207 3.64 -63.59 36.60
CA ILE A 207 2.27 -64.10 36.50
C ILE A 207 2.26 -65.46 35.78
N THR A 208 3.00 -65.63 34.68
CA THR A 208 3.10 -66.90 33.96
C THR A 208 3.79 -67.96 34.80
N ALA A 209 4.91 -67.65 35.48
CA ALA A 209 5.57 -68.58 36.38
C ALA A 209 4.65 -69.01 37.55
N ALA A 210 3.87 -68.09 38.13
CA ALA A 210 2.89 -68.41 39.17
C ALA A 210 1.70 -69.23 38.64
N ALA A 211 1.27 -69.00 37.40
CA ALA A 211 0.24 -69.79 36.74
C ALA A 211 0.74 -71.21 36.43
N GLU A 212 1.95 -71.36 35.87
CA GLU A 212 2.60 -72.64 35.65
C GLU A 212 2.81 -73.43 36.94
N ALA A 213 3.21 -72.76 38.03
CA ALA A 213 3.35 -73.40 39.34
C ALA A 213 2.01 -73.98 39.82
N LYS A 214 0.91 -73.23 39.67
CA LYS A 214 -0.44 -73.71 39.99
C LYS A 214 -0.95 -74.80 39.05
N VAL A 215 -0.57 -74.79 37.78
CA VAL A 215 -0.86 -75.89 36.85
C VAL A 215 -0.12 -77.15 37.29
N LYS A 216 1.18 -77.06 37.58
CA LYS A 216 2.00 -78.19 38.07
C LYS A 216 1.50 -78.72 39.42
N GLU A 217 1.05 -77.85 40.33
CA GLU A 217 0.41 -78.22 41.60
C GLU A 217 -0.93 -78.95 41.36
N ALA A 218 -1.78 -78.45 40.45
CA ALA A 218 -3.04 -79.09 40.09
C ALA A 218 -2.86 -80.42 39.34
N GLU A 219 -1.81 -80.55 38.53
CA GLU A 219 -1.40 -81.80 37.87
C GLU A 219 -0.89 -82.81 38.89
N GLN A 220 -0.01 -82.43 39.81
CA GLN A 220 0.46 -83.30 40.90
C GLN A 220 -0.70 -83.73 41.82
N HIS A 221 -1.61 -82.83 42.17
CA HIS A 221 -2.81 -83.17 42.94
C HIS A 221 -3.74 -84.11 42.15
N ARG A 222 -3.89 -83.91 40.84
CA ARG A 222 -4.65 -84.82 39.96
C ARG A 222 -4.00 -86.20 39.90
N GLU A 223 -2.69 -86.30 39.76
CA GLU A 223 -1.94 -87.56 39.75
C GLU A 223 -2.03 -88.27 41.10
N ALA A 224 -1.90 -87.55 42.22
CA ALA A 224 -2.09 -88.08 43.57
C ALA A 224 -3.50 -88.66 43.75
N MET A 225 -4.55 -87.90 43.41
CA MET A 225 -5.94 -88.38 43.48
C MET A 225 -6.21 -89.56 42.55
N LEU A 226 -5.58 -89.63 41.37
CA LEU A 226 -5.67 -90.79 40.47
C LEU A 226 -4.91 -92.01 41.02
N ALA A 227 -3.78 -91.81 41.71
CA ALA A 227 -3.05 -92.87 42.40
C ALA A 227 -3.83 -93.40 43.62
N GLU A 228 -4.46 -92.53 44.40
CA GLU A 228 -5.37 -92.93 45.48
C GLU A 228 -6.61 -93.65 44.95
N ALA A 229 -7.23 -93.16 43.86
CA ALA A 229 -8.35 -93.84 43.23
C ALA A 229 -7.96 -95.26 42.74
N ARG A 230 -6.80 -95.41 42.10
CA ARG A 230 -6.25 -96.74 41.72
C ARG A 230 -5.95 -97.62 42.93
N ARG A 231 -5.47 -97.04 44.05
CA ARG A 231 -5.21 -97.76 45.30
C ARG A 231 -6.51 -98.23 45.96
N LEU A 232 -7.56 -97.41 45.94
CA LEU A 232 -8.88 -97.75 46.45
C LEU A 232 -9.57 -98.80 45.58
N ASP A 233 -9.46 -98.69 44.24
CA ASP A 233 -9.97 -99.67 43.29
C ASP A 233 -9.26 -101.03 43.43
N THR A 234 -7.93 -101.07 43.45
CA THR A 234 -7.18 -102.31 43.71
C THR A 234 -7.44 -102.89 45.11
N GLN A 235 -7.70 -102.07 46.13
CA GLN A 235 -8.16 -102.55 47.44
C GLN A 235 -9.61 -103.06 47.42
N ALA A 236 -10.49 -102.48 46.60
CA ALA A 236 -11.86 -102.94 46.43
C ALA A 236 -11.89 -104.28 45.68
N GLN A 237 -11.09 -104.42 44.62
CA GLN A 237 -10.86 -105.66 43.88
C GLN A 237 -10.30 -106.74 44.80
N ALA A 238 -9.22 -106.46 45.55
CA ALA A 238 -8.64 -107.41 46.50
C ALA A 238 -9.62 -107.83 47.62
N LYS A 239 -10.51 -106.93 48.07
CA LYS A 239 -11.61 -107.28 49.00
C LYS A 239 -12.66 -108.16 48.33
N ALA A 240 -13.08 -107.81 47.11
CA ALA A 240 -14.05 -108.60 46.35
C ALA A 240 -13.52 -110.01 46.04
N ASP A 241 -12.26 -110.14 45.65
CA ASP A 241 -11.60 -111.44 45.43
C ASP A 241 -11.46 -112.24 46.72
N ALA A 242 -11.11 -111.60 47.85
CA ALA A 242 -11.07 -112.27 49.15
C ALA A 242 -12.46 -112.72 49.62
N GLU A 243 -13.51 -111.93 49.37
CA GLU A 243 -14.90 -112.27 49.72
C GLU A 243 -15.47 -113.34 48.78
N LEU A 244 -15.13 -113.32 47.49
CA LEU A 244 -15.40 -114.40 46.53
C LEU A 244 -14.62 -115.68 46.86
N ALA A 245 -13.39 -115.58 47.37
CA ALA A 245 -12.62 -116.73 47.86
C ALA A 245 -13.26 -117.32 49.12
N ALA A 246 -13.66 -116.49 50.08
CA ALA A 246 -14.40 -116.91 51.28
C ALA A 246 -15.77 -117.51 50.93
N ALA A 247 -16.45 -116.99 49.91
CA ALA A 247 -17.70 -117.57 49.38
C ALA A 247 -17.45 -118.92 48.69
N LYS A 248 -16.40 -119.05 47.88
CA LYS A 248 -15.97 -120.33 47.27
C LYS A 248 -15.57 -121.36 48.33
N GLU A 249 -14.87 -120.96 49.37
CA GLU A 249 -14.56 -121.83 50.52
C GLU A 249 -15.81 -122.28 51.27
N LYS A 250 -16.75 -121.37 51.55
CA LYS A 250 -18.04 -121.71 52.17
C LYS A 250 -18.82 -122.67 51.26
N ALA A 251 -18.87 -122.43 49.96
CA ALA A 251 -19.51 -123.31 48.99
C ALA A 251 -18.83 -124.68 48.90
N ALA A 252 -17.50 -124.76 48.97
CA ALA A 252 -16.76 -126.02 49.02
C ALA A 252 -16.99 -126.77 50.34
N ARG A 253 -17.06 -126.07 51.48
CA ARG A 253 -17.44 -126.64 52.78
C ARG A 253 -18.87 -127.17 52.78
N ILE A 254 -19.80 -126.45 52.18
CA ILE A 254 -21.20 -126.88 52.01
C ILE A 254 -21.25 -128.11 51.09
N LYS A 255 -20.57 -128.11 49.94
CA LYS A 255 -20.47 -129.29 49.06
C LYS A 255 -19.91 -130.51 49.80
N LEU A 256 -18.77 -130.40 50.48
CA LEU A 256 -18.18 -131.49 51.26
C LEU A 256 -19.07 -131.94 52.44
N ALA A 257 -19.89 -131.04 53.01
CA ALA A 257 -20.90 -131.42 54.00
C ALA A 257 -22.05 -132.21 53.35
N SER A 258 -22.64 -131.69 52.27
CA SER A 258 -23.72 -132.36 51.53
C SER A 258 -23.28 -133.68 50.87
N GLU A 259 -22.04 -133.80 50.41
CA GLU A 259 -21.47 -135.06 49.89
C GLU A 259 -21.32 -136.10 50.99
N ARG A 260 -20.89 -135.71 52.20
CA ARG A 260 -20.87 -136.59 53.38
C ARG A 260 -22.29 -136.98 53.80
N GLU A 261 -23.20 -136.02 53.81
CA GLU A 261 -24.60 -136.22 54.19
C GLU A 261 -25.32 -137.13 53.20
N GLN A 262 -25.07 -137.01 51.89
CA GLN A 262 -25.50 -137.94 50.84
C GLN A 262 -24.90 -139.34 51.01
N VAL A 263 -23.60 -139.44 51.30
CA VAL A 263 -22.94 -140.73 51.56
C VAL A 263 -23.50 -141.42 52.81
N ASP A 264 -23.85 -140.66 53.86
CA ASP A 264 -24.49 -141.22 55.05
C ASP A 264 -25.99 -141.49 54.84
N PHE A 265 -26.67 -140.76 53.94
CA PHE A 265 -28.02 -141.11 53.48
C PHE A 265 -28.02 -142.43 52.67
N ALA A 266 -27.04 -142.61 51.78
CA ALA A 266 -26.86 -143.84 51.02
C ALA A 266 -26.62 -145.05 51.94
N LYS A 267 -25.76 -144.92 52.96
CA LYS A 267 -25.56 -145.96 53.99
C LYS A 267 -26.84 -146.28 54.79
N ARG A 268 -27.72 -145.28 55.01
CA ARG A 268 -29.03 -145.51 55.65
C ARG A 268 -29.98 -146.28 54.72
N LEU A 269 -30.03 -145.91 53.43
CA LEU A 269 -30.80 -146.60 52.40
C LEU A 269 -30.36 -148.07 52.25
N ASP A 270 -29.08 -148.30 52.05
CA ASP A 270 -28.45 -149.62 51.93
C ASP A 270 -28.75 -150.52 53.15
N LYS A 271 -28.68 -149.95 54.36
CA LYS A 271 -29.03 -150.66 55.60
C LYS A 271 -30.53 -150.98 55.72
N VAL A 272 -31.42 -150.13 55.21
CA VAL A 272 -32.87 -150.40 55.15
C VAL A 272 -33.19 -151.46 54.09
N GLN A 273 -32.56 -151.38 52.91
CA GLN A 273 -32.71 -152.36 51.84
C GLN A 273 -32.21 -153.75 52.28
N THR A 274 -31.06 -153.82 52.97
CA THR A 274 -30.56 -155.08 53.57
C THR A 274 -31.56 -155.70 54.55
N HIS A 275 -32.24 -154.90 55.38
CA HIS A 275 -33.30 -155.39 56.27
C HIS A 275 -34.54 -155.86 55.51
N LEU A 276 -34.96 -155.14 54.47
CA LEU A 276 -36.12 -155.51 53.64
C LEU A 276 -35.85 -156.80 52.84
N ASP A 277 -34.66 -156.98 52.30
CA ASP A 277 -34.32 -158.17 51.51
C ASP A 277 -34.08 -159.41 52.40
N HIS A 278 -33.63 -159.23 53.65
CA HIS A 278 -33.62 -160.33 54.63
C HIS A 278 -35.03 -160.79 55.02
N ILE A 279 -35.99 -159.85 55.13
CA ILE A 279 -37.41 -160.16 55.39
C ILE A 279 -38.07 -160.82 54.16
N LYS A 280 -37.82 -160.31 52.94
CA LYS A 280 -38.29 -160.94 51.70
C LYS A 280 -37.71 -162.35 51.52
N GLY A 281 -36.42 -162.54 51.78
CA GLY A 281 -35.76 -163.84 51.64
C GLY A 281 -36.24 -164.91 52.63
N THR A 282 -36.71 -164.50 53.82
CA THR A 282 -37.27 -165.43 54.81
C THR A 282 -38.75 -165.73 54.57
N LEU A 283 -39.55 -164.74 54.14
CA LEU A 283 -40.95 -164.97 53.75
C LEU A 283 -41.08 -165.77 52.45
N ALA A 284 -40.18 -165.60 51.47
CA ALA A 284 -40.20 -166.33 50.20
C ALA A 284 -39.97 -167.85 50.34
N SER A 285 -39.54 -168.33 51.51
CA SER A 285 -39.37 -169.77 51.79
C SER A 285 -40.68 -170.45 52.23
N LEU A 286 -41.61 -169.72 52.85
CA LEU A 286 -42.84 -170.30 53.41
C LEU A 286 -44.08 -169.97 52.55
N THR A 287 -44.16 -170.67 51.41
CA THR A 287 -45.23 -170.67 50.39
C THR A 287 -45.25 -169.45 49.44
N GLY A 288 -45.33 -169.75 48.14
CA GLY A 288 -45.21 -168.74 47.07
C GLY A 288 -46.56 -168.24 46.54
N ALA A 289 -46.78 -166.93 46.67
CA ALA A 289 -47.79 -166.11 45.98
C ALA A 289 -47.23 -164.66 45.93
N ALA A 290 -47.08 -164.01 44.76
CA ALA A 290 -48.10 -163.26 44.00
C ALA A 290 -48.37 -161.84 44.56
N VAL A 291 -48.90 -160.93 43.71
CA VAL A 291 -49.02 -159.45 43.91
C VAL A 291 -47.66 -158.71 43.78
N GLY A 292 -47.50 -157.54 43.13
CA GLY A 292 -48.43 -156.60 42.46
C GLY A 292 -48.16 -155.16 42.98
N ALA A 293 -47.52 -154.22 42.25
CA ALA A 293 -47.93 -153.51 41.02
C ALA A 293 -48.91 -152.33 41.23
N ILE A 294 -48.36 -151.17 41.64
CA ILE A 294 -48.93 -149.78 41.69
C ILE A 294 -47.68 -148.86 41.51
N GLU A 295 -47.55 -147.92 40.57
CA GLU A 295 -48.18 -146.58 40.37
C GLU A 295 -47.84 -145.53 41.46
N GLU A 296 -47.37 -144.33 41.07
CA GLU A 296 -47.53 -143.03 41.78
C GLU A 296 -46.89 -141.84 41.01
N GLU A 297 -47.73 -140.85 40.65
CA GLU A 297 -47.41 -139.40 40.65
C GLU A 297 -47.76 -138.86 42.09
N PRO A 298 -47.78 -137.54 42.47
CA PRO A 298 -47.66 -136.30 41.68
C PRO A 298 -47.00 -135.05 42.36
N GLU A 299 -46.93 -133.96 41.57
CA GLU A 299 -47.25 -132.54 41.83
C GLU A 299 -46.70 -131.63 42.98
N ASP A 300 -46.72 -130.33 42.61
CA ASP A 300 -46.88 -129.07 43.38
C ASP A 300 -45.82 -128.51 44.35
N GLY A 301 -45.80 -127.16 44.51
CA GLY A 301 -44.86 -126.47 45.41
C GLY A 301 -44.63 -124.94 45.29
N LYS A 302 -45.63 -124.12 44.95
CA LYS A 302 -45.59 -122.62 45.12
C LYS A 302 -46.18 -122.19 46.49
N PRO A 303 -46.16 -120.90 46.93
CA PRO A 303 -45.72 -119.63 46.31
C PRO A 303 -44.41 -119.11 46.96
N THR A 304 -44.05 -117.85 47.32
CA THR A 304 -44.62 -116.47 47.42
C THR A 304 -43.39 -115.50 47.50
N ALA A 305 -43.39 -114.14 47.43
CA ALA A 305 -44.38 -113.05 47.33
C ALA A 305 -43.72 -111.79 46.68
N ALA A 306 -44.26 -110.57 46.90
CA ALA A 306 -43.63 -109.26 46.66
C ALA A 306 -44.05 -108.26 47.77
N PRO A 307 -43.43 -107.04 47.92
CA PRO A 307 -43.98 -105.86 47.21
C PRO A 307 -43.04 -104.64 46.92
N LYS A 308 -43.29 -103.99 45.76
CA LYS A 308 -43.52 -102.54 45.46
C LYS A 308 -42.70 -101.36 46.07
N ALA A 309 -42.85 -100.21 45.37
CA ALA A 309 -42.47 -98.81 45.68
C ALA A 309 -40.99 -98.47 45.42
N ASP A 310 -40.59 -97.47 44.62
CA ASP A 310 -41.25 -96.32 43.97
C ASP A 310 -41.93 -95.30 44.89
N LEU A 311 -41.32 -94.11 45.03
CA LEU A 311 -42.03 -92.83 45.05
C LEU A 311 -41.10 -91.65 44.70
N THR A 312 -41.61 -90.72 43.90
CA THR A 312 -40.93 -89.47 43.48
C THR A 312 -41.31 -88.28 44.38
N LYS A 313 -40.44 -87.25 44.44
CA LYS A 313 -40.78 -85.82 44.17
C LYS A 313 -39.63 -84.84 44.41
N GLY A 314 -39.62 -83.73 43.66
CA GLY A 314 -38.90 -82.48 43.98
C GLY A 314 -39.70 -81.60 44.95
N PRO A 315 -39.51 -80.25 44.97
CA PRO A 315 -40.00 -79.47 43.83
C PRO A 315 -39.34 -78.08 43.52
N VAL A 316 -39.57 -77.60 42.28
CA VAL A 316 -39.97 -76.21 41.91
C VAL A 316 -39.00 -75.01 42.07
N ALA A 317 -38.60 -74.49 40.89
CA ALA A 317 -38.54 -73.07 40.49
C ALA A 317 -37.52 -72.11 41.18
N THR A 318 -37.24 -70.89 40.68
CA THR A 318 -37.92 -70.08 39.64
C THR A 318 -36.92 -69.31 38.77
N ALA A 319 -37.32 -68.92 37.55
CA ALA A 319 -36.55 -68.00 36.71
C ALA A 319 -36.62 -66.55 37.21
N THR A 320 -35.62 -65.72 36.87
CA THR A 320 -35.75 -64.25 36.74
C THR A 320 -34.61 -63.70 35.88
N LYS A 321 -34.96 -62.99 34.80
CA LYS A 321 -34.07 -61.98 34.17
C LYS A 321 -34.16 -60.69 34.97
N PRO A 322 -33.07 -59.91 35.03
CA PRO A 322 -33.21 -58.48 34.74
C PRO A 322 -32.55 -58.11 33.41
N ALA A 323 -33.06 -57.03 32.81
CA ALA A 323 -32.33 -56.17 31.88
C ALA A 323 -32.29 -54.77 32.52
N VAL A 324 -31.73 -53.77 31.83
CA VAL A 324 -31.49 -52.40 32.34
C VAL A 324 -30.29 -52.40 33.32
N GLU A 325 -29.35 -51.44 33.31
CA GLU A 325 -29.37 -50.08 32.76
C GLU A 325 -28.12 -49.68 31.95
N LYS A 326 -28.18 -48.53 31.27
CA LYS A 326 -27.00 -47.81 30.77
C LYS A 326 -26.32 -47.05 31.91
N PRO A 327 -25.02 -46.77 31.77
CA PRO A 327 -24.61 -45.37 31.87
C PRO A 327 -23.99 -44.86 30.55
N LYS A 328 -24.24 -43.58 30.24
CA LYS A 328 -23.29 -42.80 29.44
C LYS A 328 -22.10 -42.46 30.34
N PRO A 329 -20.90 -42.38 29.78
CA PRO A 329 -20.10 -41.16 29.94
C PRO A 329 -20.10 -40.38 28.63
N ALA A 330 -20.34 -39.08 28.72
CA ALA A 330 -19.96 -38.13 27.70
C ALA A 330 -18.87 -37.25 28.30
N VAL A 331 -17.64 -37.39 27.82
CA VAL A 331 -16.54 -36.46 28.08
C VAL A 331 -15.78 -36.29 26.77
N ASP A 332 -15.86 -35.06 26.26
CA ASP A 332 -14.92 -34.34 25.40
C ASP A 332 -14.19 -35.10 24.29
N GLN A 333 -14.70 -34.88 23.07
CA GLN A 333 -13.81 -34.62 21.95
C GLN A 333 -12.99 -33.35 22.27
N PRO A 334 -11.68 -33.27 21.98
CA PRO A 334 -10.97 -32.00 21.97
C PRO A 334 -11.49 -31.16 20.79
N THR A 335 -12.54 -30.37 21.03
CA THR A 335 -13.05 -29.39 20.07
C THR A 335 -11.91 -28.48 19.66
N ALA A 336 -11.55 -28.49 18.38
CA ALA A 336 -10.51 -27.61 17.87
C ALA A 336 -10.96 -26.15 18.06
N VAL A 337 -10.33 -25.46 19.03
CA VAL A 337 -10.50 -24.02 19.21
C VAL A 337 -9.75 -23.34 18.07
N LEU A 338 -10.43 -23.23 16.93
CA LEU A 338 -10.12 -22.26 15.89
C LEU A 338 -10.42 -20.89 16.49
N ASP A 339 -9.46 -20.34 17.24
CA ASP A 339 -9.57 -19.01 17.83
C ASP A 339 -9.51 -17.97 16.71
N ARG A 340 -10.71 -17.66 16.20
CA ARG A 340 -10.94 -16.88 14.99
C ARG A 340 -10.81 -15.40 15.33
N VAL A 341 -9.57 -14.94 15.44
CA VAL A 341 -9.24 -13.52 15.60
C VAL A 341 -9.62 -12.78 14.30
N GLU A 342 -10.86 -12.26 14.26
CA GLU A 342 -11.30 -11.32 13.23
C GLU A 342 -10.81 -9.89 13.52
N ASP A 343 -10.57 -9.14 12.46
CA ASP A 343 -9.99 -7.79 12.50
C ASP A 343 -10.80 -6.79 13.35
N GLN A 344 -10.12 -6.07 14.25
CA GLN A 344 -10.33 -4.62 14.42
C GLN A 344 -9.02 -3.91 14.82
N PRO A 345 -8.52 -2.94 14.02
CA PRO A 345 -7.36 -2.12 14.38
C PRO A 345 -7.76 -0.88 15.20
N THR A 346 -7.13 -0.67 16.36
CA THR A 346 -7.26 0.57 17.16
C THR A 346 -5.92 0.94 17.82
N ALA A 347 -5.77 2.21 18.24
CA ALA A 347 -4.52 2.89 18.63
C ALA A 347 -3.57 3.10 17.42
N VAL A 348 -3.39 4.30 16.84
CA VAL A 348 -3.12 5.65 17.39
C VAL A 348 -1.71 5.80 17.96
N LEU A 349 -0.81 6.34 17.13
CA LEU A 349 0.36 7.15 17.51
C LEU A 349 0.45 8.34 16.53
N ASP A 350 1.11 9.41 16.96
CA ASP A 350 0.87 10.77 16.47
C ASP A 350 1.20 11.02 14.98
N ARG A 351 0.30 11.77 14.31
CA ARG A 351 0.61 12.48 13.08
C ARG A 351 0.96 13.93 13.43
N VAL A 352 2.13 14.38 13.00
CA VAL A 352 2.61 15.77 13.13
C VAL A 352 1.59 16.75 12.54
N GLU A 353 1.36 17.88 13.23
CA GLU A 353 0.42 18.91 12.79
C GLU A 353 0.88 19.60 11.49
N GLU A 354 0.22 19.28 10.38
CA GLU A 354 0.36 20.03 9.13
C GLU A 354 -0.55 21.26 9.14
N ARG A 355 0.09 22.43 8.97
CA ARG A 355 -0.52 23.77 8.96
C ARG A 355 -1.67 23.85 7.93
N PRO A 356 -2.87 24.35 8.29
CA PRO A 356 -4.01 24.38 7.37
C PRO A 356 -3.85 25.47 6.30
N GLU A 357 -3.57 25.06 5.06
CA GLU A 357 -3.66 25.95 3.89
C GLU A 357 -5.12 26.26 3.54
N ALA A 358 -5.42 27.54 3.31
CA ALA A 358 -6.78 28.00 3.10
C ALA A 358 -7.25 27.74 1.65
N LYS A 359 -8.08 26.71 1.46
CA LYS A 359 -8.78 26.50 0.18
C LYS A 359 -9.70 27.70 -0.14
N PRO A 360 -9.66 28.25 -1.37
CA PRO A 360 -10.57 29.32 -1.77
C PRO A 360 -12.03 28.81 -1.78
N LYS A 361 -12.95 29.59 -1.23
CA LYS A 361 -14.39 29.28 -1.30
C LYS A 361 -14.89 29.51 -2.73
N ALA A 362 -15.62 28.54 -3.27
CA ALA A 362 -16.30 28.71 -4.56
C ALA A 362 -17.31 29.87 -4.50
N ALA A 363 -17.32 30.72 -5.53
CA ALA A 363 -18.22 31.86 -5.61
C ALA A 363 -19.62 31.45 -6.09
N ASP A 364 -20.64 32.03 -5.45
CA ASP A 364 -22.06 31.88 -5.81
C ASP A 364 -22.34 32.58 -7.17
N PRO A 365 -22.72 31.86 -8.24
CA PRO A 365 -22.79 32.38 -9.60
C PRO A 365 -24.00 33.28 -9.90
N ARG A 366 -24.68 33.81 -8.87
CA ARG A 366 -25.89 34.64 -9.02
C ARG A 366 -25.79 36.05 -8.45
N LYS A 367 -24.59 36.54 -8.11
CA LYS A 367 -24.37 37.92 -7.65
C LYS A 367 -23.70 38.77 -8.73
N PRO A 368 -24.25 39.96 -9.07
CA PRO A 368 -23.61 40.87 -10.02
C PRO A 368 -22.32 41.44 -9.41
N TYR A 369 -21.28 41.56 -10.24
CA TYR A 369 -19.96 42.02 -9.84
C TYR A 369 -19.89 43.56 -9.74
N THR A 370 -19.48 44.08 -8.59
CA THR A 370 -19.11 45.48 -8.40
C THR A 370 -17.59 45.61 -8.22
N PRO A 371 -16.87 46.37 -9.05
CA PRO A 371 -15.43 46.54 -8.88
C PRO A 371 -15.13 47.45 -7.68
N THR A 372 -14.57 46.89 -6.61
CA THR A 372 -14.01 47.68 -5.51
C THR A 372 -12.72 48.35 -5.98
N VAL A 373 -12.68 49.68 -5.98
CA VAL A 373 -11.45 50.44 -6.22
C VAL A 373 -10.50 50.22 -5.05
N ALA A 374 -9.27 49.78 -5.31
CA ALA A 374 -8.25 49.59 -4.29
C ALA A 374 -7.62 50.94 -3.91
N GLU A 375 -7.69 51.30 -2.64
CA GLU A 375 -6.99 52.46 -2.07
C GLU A 375 -5.48 52.17 -1.97
N PRO A 376 -4.58 53.10 -2.36
CA PRO A 376 -3.15 52.85 -2.36
C PRO A 376 -2.58 52.77 -0.92
N PRO A 377 -1.65 51.84 -0.64
CA PRO A 377 -1.09 51.68 0.70
C PRO A 377 -0.20 52.86 1.11
N ALA A 378 -0.29 53.24 2.39
CA ALA A 378 0.49 54.33 2.96
C ALA A 378 2.01 54.04 2.97
N PRO A 379 2.88 55.07 2.86
CA PRO A 379 4.32 54.90 2.79
C PRO A 379 4.92 54.41 4.13
N PRO A 380 6.01 53.62 4.10
CA PRO A 380 6.60 53.02 5.29
C PRO A 380 7.28 54.06 6.21
N VAL A 381 7.06 53.92 7.52
CA VAL A 381 7.67 54.75 8.56
C VAL A 381 9.14 54.37 8.74
N LYS A 382 10.02 55.37 8.87
CA LYS A 382 11.46 55.17 9.12
C LYS A 382 11.69 54.63 10.54
N PRO A 383 12.47 53.55 10.74
CA PRO A 383 12.91 53.14 12.08
C PRO A 383 13.94 54.14 12.65
N ALA A 384 14.07 54.14 13.98
CA ALA A 384 14.89 55.11 14.71
C ALA A 384 16.40 54.86 14.57
N SER A 385 17.18 55.92 14.85
CA SER A 385 18.64 55.92 14.83
C SER A 385 19.25 55.03 15.93
N PHE A 386 20.18 54.15 15.54
CA PHE A 386 21.18 53.58 16.45
C PHE A 386 22.50 54.36 16.33
N ALA A 387 23.21 54.49 17.44
CA ALA A 387 24.45 55.25 17.54
C ALA A 387 25.68 54.33 17.66
N LYS A 388 26.80 54.81 17.10
CA LYS A 388 28.20 54.66 17.54
C LYS A 388 28.63 53.36 18.25
N ASP A 389 29.56 52.62 17.65
CA ASP A 389 31.00 52.58 18.05
C ASP A 389 31.76 51.62 17.08
N PRO A 390 33.09 51.39 17.20
CA PRO A 390 34.12 52.33 16.75
C PRO A 390 35.07 51.72 15.68
N LEU A 391 35.86 52.57 15.00
CA LEU A 391 36.88 52.10 14.03
C LEU A 391 38.19 51.64 14.72
N PRO A 392 38.92 50.66 14.15
CA PRO A 392 40.25 50.26 14.61
C PRO A 392 41.34 51.32 14.29
N PRO A 393 42.48 51.31 15.00
CA PRO A 393 43.47 52.38 14.98
C PRO A 393 44.37 52.41 13.74
N ARG A 394 44.95 53.59 13.46
CA ARG A 394 46.04 53.80 12.50
C ARG A 394 47.41 53.80 13.23
N PRO A 395 48.49 53.29 12.62
CA PRO A 395 49.84 53.36 13.18
C PRO A 395 50.51 54.74 13.02
N GLU A 396 51.65 54.87 13.69
CA GLU A 396 52.34 56.09 14.14
C GLU A 396 53.11 56.89 13.07
N THR A 397 53.42 58.15 13.40
CA THR A 397 54.44 59.03 12.79
C THR A 397 55.40 59.47 13.90
N PRO A 398 56.74 59.57 13.68
CA PRO A 398 57.36 60.80 13.10
C PRO A 398 58.63 60.47 12.26
N PRO A 399 59.54 61.39 11.84
CA PRO A 399 59.63 62.84 12.09
C PRO A 399 59.85 63.75 10.85
N ALA A 400 59.79 65.06 11.09
CA ALA A 400 60.12 66.14 10.14
C ALA A 400 61.62 66.50 10.13
N PRO A 401 62.07 67.45 9.29
CA PRO A 401 62.29 68.79 9.86
C PRO A 401 62.11 70.03 8.93
N SER A 402 61.94 71.19 9.58
CA SER A 402 62.53 72.50 9.27
C SER A 402 61.76 73.60 8.49
N VAL A 403 62.04 74.84 8.93
CA VAL A 403 61.74 76.19 8.36
C VAL A 403 60.26 76.65 8.40
N ALA A 404 60.07 77.97 8.57
CA ALA A 404 58.79 78.64 8.87
C ALA A 404 58.54 79.90 7.97
N PRO A 405 57.96 81.03 8.42
CA PRO A 405 56.58 81.45 8.08
C PRO A 405 56.55 82.89 7.47
N PRO A 406 55.54 83.79 7.68
CA PRO A 406 54.08 83.67 7.85
C PRO A 406 53.25 84.53 6.84
N ALA A 407 51.93 84.32 6.76
CA ALA A 407 50.96 85.36 6.33
C ALA A 407 49.52 85.05 6.85
N ALA A 408 48.70 86.09 7.07
CA ALA A 408 47.31 86.04 7.57
C ALA A 408 46.57 87.36 7.17
N PRO A 409 45.25 87.58 7.44
CA PRO A 409 44.13 86.69 7.81
C PRO A 409 42.88 86.84 6.87
N ALA A 410 41.71 86.31 7.27
CA ALA A 410 40.40 86.50 6.60
C ALA A 410 39.69 87.83 7.03
N PRO A 411 38.57 88.30 6.40
CA PRO A 411 37.19 87.72 6.46
C PRO A 411 36.55 87.52 5.04
N SER A 412 35.35 86.95 4.78
CA SER A 412 34.06 86.68 5.46
C SER A 412 32.90 87.69 5.22
N ALA A 413 31.67 87.15 5.05
CA ALA A 413 30.31 87.76 5.14
C ALA A 413 29.63 88.47 3.93
N ALA A 414 28.75 87.71 3.24
CA ALA A 414 27.28 87.90 3.06
C ALA A 414 26.60 89.22 2.59
N ALA A 415 25.80 89.12 1.51
CA ALA A 415 24.48 89.74 1.26
C ALA A 415 23.82 89.03 0.04
N ALA A 416 22.63 88.40 0.14
CA ALA A 416 21.26 88.93 -0.08
C ALA A 416 20.82 89.02 -1.57
N GLY A 417 19.61 88.56 -1.88
CA GLY A 417 19.02 88.47 -3.25
C GLY A 417 18.32 89.75 -3.74
N PRO A 418 17.58 89.71 -4.87
CA PRO A 418 16.24 89.08 -4.82
C PRO A 418 15.72 88.34 -6.09
N GLU A 419 14.74 87.47 -5.82
CA GLU A 419 13.47 87.17 -6.53
C GLU A 419 13.31 87.03 -8.07
N ALA A 420 12.74 85.87 -8.43
CA ALA A 420 11.60 85.66 -9.34
C ALA A 420 11.67 86.05 -10.84
N GLU A 421 11.94 85.04 -11.69
CA GLU A 421 11.45 85.00 -13.08
C GLU A 421 10.53 83.78 -13.32
N THR A 422 9.38 84.02 -13.95
CA THR A 422 8.33 83.01 -14.16
C THR A 422 8.60 82.21 -15.44
N ARG A 423 9.16 81.00 -15.31
CA ARG A 423 9.50 80.15 -16.47
C ARG A 423 8.26 79.63 -17.20
N ILE A 424 7.86 80.32 -18.27
CA ILE A 424 6.81 79.89 -19.19
C ILE A 424 7.21 78.54 -19.83
N VAL A 425 6.38 77.52 -19.64
CA VAL A 425 6.54 76.22 -20.31
C VAL A 425 5.65 76.21 -21.56
N PRO A 426 6.21 76.14 -22.78
CA PRO A 426 5.40 76.00 -23.98
C PRO A 426 4.75 74.61 -23.98
N LYS A 427 3.42 74.57 -24.06
CA LYS A 427 2.68 73.33 -24.34
C LYS A 427 2.98 72.90 -25.77
N ILE A 428 3.65 71.78 -25.95
CA ILE A 428 3.71 71.10 -27.25
C ILE A 428 2.31 70.58 -27.56
N VAL A 429 1.64 71.20 -28.53
CA VAL A 429 0.44 70.65 -29.14
C VAL A 429 0.91 69.67 -30.20
N ILE A 430 0.72 68.38 -29.93
CA ILE A 430 0.91 67.35 -30.96
C ILE A 430 -0.28 67.46 -31.91
N VAL A 431 -0.02 67.89 -33.14
CA VAL A 431 -0.98 67.77 -34.24
C VAL A 431 -0.85 66.34 -34.77
N ASP A 432 -1.97 65.61 -34.75
CA ASP A 432 -2.05 64.24 -35.26
C ASP A 432 -2.32 64.29 -36.77
N ASP A 433 -1.25 64.36 -37.56
CA ASP A 433 -1.33 64.30 -39.03
C ASP A 433 -1.76 62.88 -39.45
N GLY A 434 -3.08 62.68 -39.57
CA GLY A 434 -3.78 61.39 -39.69
C GLY A 434 -3.53 60.54 -40.96
N LEU A 435 -2.28 60.45 -41.42
CA LEU A 435 -1.81 59.58 -42.50
C LEU A 435 -1.80 58.11 -42.05
N ASN A 436 -2.98 57.49 -42.13
CA ASN A 436 -3.17 56.07 -41.88
C ASN A 436 -2.40 55.22 -42.92
N HIS A 437 -1.28 54.63 -42.51
CA HIS A 437 -0.52 53.66 -43.31
C HIS A 437 -1.24 52.30 -43.38
N ASP A 438 -2.23 52.16 -44.28
CA ASP A 438 -2.83 50.84 -44.58
C ASP A 438 -1.93 50.01 -45.51
N THR A 439 -0.90 49.39 -44.93
CA THR A 439 0.07 48.53 -45.63
C THR A 439 -0.30 47.04 -45.57
N ARG A 440 -1.54 46.70 -45.94
CA ARG A 440 -1.98 45.30 -46.11
C ARG A 440 -1.68 44.80 -47.53
N PRO A 441 -0.88 43.73 -47.72
CA PRO A 441 -0.53 43.24 -49.05
C PRO A 441 -1.74 42.59 -49.73
N ASN A 442 -2.14 43.17 -50.86
CA ASN A 442 -3.36 42.79 -51.58
C ASN A 442 -3.18 41.43 -52.30
N ARG A 443 -3.77 40.37 -51.75
CA ARG A 443 -3.49 38.96 -52.09
C ARG A 443 -4.53 38.33 -53.02
N ASP A 444 -4.99 39.05 -54.04
CA ASP A 444 -5.78 38.44 -55.13
C ASP A 444 -5.48 39.11 -56.49
N ARG A 445 -4.63 38.45 -57.29
CA ARG A 445 -4.41 38.82 -58.70
C ARG A 445 -4.04 37.65 -59.61
N ILE A 446 -4.80 36.55 -59.51
CA ILE A 446 -4.77 35.48 -60.52
C ILE A 446 -5.63 35.92 -61.72
N GLN A 447 -5.02 36.62 -62.67
CA GLN A 447 -5.59 36.69 -64.02
C GLN A 447 -4.89 35.66 -64.91
N ARG A 448 -5.68 34.70 -65.43
CA ARG A 448 -5.26 33.85 -66.54
C ARG A 448 -4.95 34.74 -67.75
N ARG A 449 -3.86 34.47 -68.46
CA ARG A 449 -3.80 34.80 -69.88
C ARG A 449 -4.67 33.80 -70.64
N GLY A 450 -5.62 34.32 -71.43
CA GLY A 450 -5.88 33.80 -72.77
C GLY A 450 -5.00 34.57 -73.76
#